data_AF-A0A2C9LI76-F1
#
_entry.id   AF-A0A2C9LI76-F1
#
_cell.length_a   1.000
_cell.length_b   1.000
_cell.length_c   1.000
_cell.angle_alpha   90.00
_cell.angle_beta   90.00
_cell.angle_gamma   90.00
#
_symmetry.space_group_name_H-M   'P 1'
#
loop_
_entity.id
_entity.type
_entity.pdbx_description
1 polymer ?
#
loop_
_entity_poly.entity_id
_entity_poly.type
_entity_poly.pdbx_seq_one_letter_code
_entity_poly.pdbx_strand_id
1 'polypeptide(L)'
;MLKGLHIPADDTLVLKEENTYFSLLPLMLYISSWVLTYLHSTVAYHLMKVLSYLGFISSVLPKAIKDRCGLLQFVIGVIALSLSLFCGTLGLLIISALLILKLLSLLYSVSAKEDTQATHLQIAVLFPVTLLVNIQTLLGLGSLVVWMKLIVLNGFLFQPLRPDPSQMSALITCICVLMLLNMSNLNQSKFQGLIVFWSLYCLAVMSILYASVSMYRLPILIAGAVLAVTLPHVTGLLSRWTKERTKKGE
;
A
#
# COMPACT_ATOMS: atom_id res chain seq x y z
N MET A 1 -23.96 26.05 11.44
CA MET A 1 -22.93 25.80 12.47
C MET A 1 -23.25 24.47 13.16
N LEU A 2 -22.62 23.36 12.75
CA LEU A 2 -22.81 22.02 13.33
C LEU A 2 -22.04 21.86 14.65
N LYS A 3 -22.32 22.72 15.64
CA LYS A 3 -21.61 22.79 16.94
C LYS A 3 -21.82 21.56 17.85
N GLY A 4 -22.68 20.60 17.46
CA GLY A 4 -22.96 19.38 18.24
C GLY A 4 -22.12 18.15 17.87
N LEU A 5 -21.45 18.16 16.71
CA LEU A 5 -20.42 17.17 16.41
C LEU A 5 -19.07 17.81 16.70
N HIS A 6 -18.22 17.14 17.47
CA HIS A 6 -16.81 17.52 17.72
C HIS A 6 -15.96 17.42 16.43
N ILE A 7 -16.44 17.99 15.33
CA ILE A 7 -15.70 18.15 14.08
C ILE A 7 -14.80 19.37 14.31
N PRO A 8 -13.48 19.23 14.13
CA PRO A 8 -12.58 20.37 14.25
C PRO A 8 -13.03 21.51 13.34
N ALA A 9 -12.78 22.75 13.75
CA ALA A 9 -13.08 23.92 12.94
C ALA A 9 -12.38 23.79 11.59
N ASP A 10 -13.04 24.22 10.51
CA ASP A 10 -12.47 24.25 9.17
C ASP A 10 -11.13 25.00 9.23
N ASP A 11 -10.05 24.38 8.73
CA ASP A 11 -8.71 24.97 8.74
C ASP A 11 -8.71 26.36 8.07
N THR A 12 -9.60 26.60 7.10
CA THR A 12 -9.74 27.93 6.48
C THR A 12 -10.32 28.99 7.42
N LEU A 13 -11.19 28.61 8.36
CA LEU A 13 -11.69 29.51 9.40
C LEU A 13 -10.60 29.81 10.42
N VAL A 14 -9.87 28.78 10.87
CA VAL A 14 -8.75 28.93 11.81
C VAL A 14 -7.65 29.83 11.23
N LEU A 15 -7.23 29.59 9.98
CA LEU A 15 -6.21 30.40 9.31
C LEU A 15 -6.67 31.84 9.06
N LYS A 16 -7.98 32.08 8.91
CA LYS A 16 -8.53 33.44 8.82
C LYS A 16 -8.55 34.12 10.19
N GLU A 17 -8.92 33.40 11.24
CA GLU A 17 -8.86 33.88 12.63
C GLU A 17 -7.43 34.22 13.05
N GLU A 18 -6.44 33.47 12.59
CA GLU A 18 -5.01 33.71 12.82
C GLU A 18 -4.37 34.74 11.86
N ASN A 19 -5.13 35.35 10.94
CA ASN A 19 -4.64 36.28 9.90
C ASN A 19 -3.50 35.72 9.01
N THR A 20 -3.39 34.40 8.89
CA THR A 20 -2.38 33.72 8.06
C THR A 20 -2.91 33.30 6.69
N TYR A 21 -4.23 33.36 6.49
CA TYR A 21 -4.89 33.01 5.22
C TYR A 21 -4.71 34.10 4.15
N PHE A 22 -4.20 33.71 2.98
CA PHE A 22 -4.19 34.54 1.76
C PHE A 22 -4.66 33.72 0.54
N SER A 23 -5.16 34.39 -0.49
CA SER A 23 -5.86 33.75 -1.63
C SER A 23 -5.01 32.75 -2.42
N LEU A 24 -3.69 32.94 -2.47
CA LEU A 24 -2.74 32.05 -3.16
C LEU A 24 -2.29 30.84 -2.31
N LEU A 25 -2.63 30.81 -1.02
CA LEU A 25 -2.18 29.77 -0.09
C LEU A 25 -2.53 28.34 -0.55
N PRO A 26 -3.76 28.04 -1.04
CA PRO A 26 -4.09 26.69 -1.51
C PRO A 26 -3.24 26.24 -2.71
N LEU A 27 -2.95 27.16 -3.64
CA LEU A 27 -2.10 26.88 -4.80
C LEU A 27 -0.66 26.60 -4.36
N MET A 28 -0.13 27.40 -3.43
CA MET A 28 1.20 27.18 -2.87
C MET A 28 1.30 25.85 -2.13
N LEU A 29 0.29 25.47 -1.35
CA LEU A 29 0.23 24.19 -0.66
C LEU A 29 0.16 23.02 -1.67
N TYR A 30 -0.62 23.15 -2.74
CA TYR A 30 -0.68 22.15 -3.81
C TYR A 30 0.68 21.96 -4.47
N ILE A 31 1.33 23.05 -4.93
CA ILE A 31 2.66 22.97 -5.56
C ILE A 31 3.68 22.37 -4.59
N SER A 32 3.66 22.79 -3.32
CA SER A 32 4.55 22.25 -2.28
C SER A 32 4.34 20.75 -2.07
N SER A 33 3.08 20.31 -2.00
CA SER A 33 2.74 18.89 -1.85
C SER A 33 3.21 18.06 -3.05
N TRP A 34 3.08 18.60 -4.27
CA TRP A 34 3.53 17.94 -5.49
C TRP A 34 5.06 17.81 -5.52
N VAL A 35 5.78 18.89 -5.24
CA VAL A 35 7.26 18.89 -5.16
C VAL A 35 7.75 17.92 -4.10
N LEU A 36 7.16 17.96 -2.90
CA LEU A 36 7.51 17.04 -1.81
C LEU A 36 7.25 15.58 -2.17
N THR A 37 6.12 15.29 -2.81
CA THR A 37 5.78 13.92 -3.25
C THR A 37 6.75 13.42 -4.32
N TYR A 38 7.10 14.28 -5.27
CA TYR A 38 8.09 13.97 -6.30
C TYR A 38 9.47 13.70 -5.69
N LEU A 39 9.92 14.57 -4.78
CA LEU A 39 11.20 14.43 -4.09
C LEU A 39 11.23 13.14 -3.26
N HIS A 40 10.22 12.88 -2.43
CA HIS A 40 10.12 11.65 -1.65
C HIS A 40 10.13 10.40 -2.52
N SER A 41 9.38 10.38 -3.63
CA SER A 41 9.34 9.24 -4.54
C SER A 41 10.69 9.01 -5.20
N THR A 42 11.37 10.08 -5.62
CA THR A 42 12.69 10.03 -6.24
C THR A 42 13.74 9.51 -5.26
N VAL A 43 13.78 10.06 -4.05
CA VAL A 43 14.68 9.62 -2.98
C VAL A 43 14.41 8.16 -2.61
N ALA A 44 13.15 7.77 -2.43
CA ALA A 44 12.79 6.39 -2.12
C ALA A 44 13.21 5.42 -3.23
N TYR A 45 13.03 5.80 -4.50
CA TYR A 45 13.46 5.00 -5.64
C TYR A 45 14.97 4.81 -5.67
N HIS A 46 15.74 5.90 -5.55
CA HIS A 46 17.20 5.80 -5.54
C HIS A 46 17.73 5.04 -4.32
N LEU A 47 17.15 5.26 -3.14
CA LEU A 47 17.49 4.51 -1.94
C LEU A 47 17.24 3.01 -2.14
N MET A 48 16.06 2.62 -2.63
CA MET A 48 15.76 1.21 -2.90
C MET A 48 16.63 0.63 -4.01
N LYS A 49 17.03 1.42 -5.00
CA LYS A 49 17.99 1.00 -6.03
C LYS A 49 19.38 0.73 -5.43
N VAL A 50 19.87 1.59 -4.54
CA VAL A 50 21.14 1.36 -3.83
C VAL A 50 21.02 0.16 -2.89
N LEU A 51 19.92 0.04 -2.16
CA LEU A 51 19.66 -1.12 -1.29
C LEU A 51 19.43 -2.41 -2.09
N SER A 52 19.12 -2.33 -3.39
CA SER A 52 18.92 -3.51 -4.22
C SER A 52 20.18 -4.39 -4.31
N TYR A 53 21.37 -3.85 -4.06
CA TYR A 53 22.60 -4.65 -3.93
C TYR A 53 22.54 -5.63 -2.74
N LEU A 54 21.78 -5.34 -1.67
CA LEU A 54 21.47 -6.32 -0.62
C LEU A 54 20.57 -7.45 -1.14
N GLY A 55 19.83 -7.20 -2.22
CA GLY A 55 19.07 -8.19 -2.98
C GLY A 55 19.93 -9.26 -3.66
N PHE A 56 21.26 -9.12 -3.68
CA PHE A 56 22.21 -10.17 -4.07
C PHE A 56 21.97 -11.49 -3.30
N ILE A 57 21.53 -11.39 -2.04
CA ILE A 57 21.15 -12.56 -1.24
C ILE A 57 20.04 -13.36 -1.94
N SER A 58 19.11 -12.69 -2.62
CA SER A 58 18.04 -13.36 -3.38
C SER A 58 18.50 -13.98 -4.71
N SER A 59 19.59 -13.49 -5.31
CA SER A 59 20.12 -14.01 -6.58
C SER A 59 21.08 -15.17 -6.41
N VAL A 60 21.78 -15.26 -5.27
CA VAL A 60 22.65 -16.39 -4.92
C VAL A 60 21.84 -17.63 -4.53
N LEU A 61 20.55 -17.46 -4.20
CA LEU A 61 19.67 -18.55 -3.83
C LEU A 61 19.41 -19.49 -5.03
N PRO A 62 19.71 -20.80 -4.91
CA PRO A 62 19.39 -21.80 -5.94
C PRO A 62 17.92 -21.76 -6.38
N LYS A 63 17.64 -22.08 -7.65
CA LYS A 63 16.28 -22.10 -8.23
C LYS A 63 15.27 -22.89 -7.38
N ALA A 64 15.69 -24.00 -6.78
CA ALA A 64 14.84 -24.80 -5.88
C ALA A 64 14.41 -24.05 -4.59
N ILE A 65 15.23 -23.11 -4.11
CA ILE A 65 14.88 -22.26 -2.96
C ILE A 65 13.97 -21.11 -3.41
N LYS A 66 14.13 -20.62 -4.64
CA LYS A 66 13.26 -19.60 -5.26
C LYS A 66 11.82 -20.09 -5.38
N ASP A 67 11.60 -21.35 -5.73
CA ASP A 67 10.27 -21.96 -5.79
C ASP A 67 9.64 -22.12 -4.39
N ARG A 68 10.43 -22.52 -3.39
CA ARG A 68 9.99 -22.55 -1.98
C ARG A 68 9.74 -21.15 -1.41
N CYS A 69 10.39 -20.13 -1.95
CA CYS A 69 10.21 -18.74 -1.55
C CYS A 69 8.79 -18.25 -1.84
N GLY A 70 8.15 -18.70 -2.92
CA GLY A 70 6.74 -18.39 -3.21
C GLY A 70 5.77 -18.97 -2.17
N LEU A 71 5.97 -20.23 -1.77
CA LEU A 71 5.18 -20.84 -0.70
C LEU A 71 5.42 -20.14 0.65
N LEU A 72 6.67 -19.83 0.98
CA LEU A 72 7.02 -19.10 2.20
C LEU A 72 6.38 -17.70 2.21
N GLN A 73 6.41 -16.99 1.10
CA GLN A 73 5.78 -15.68 0.93
C GLN A 73 4.26 -15.76 1.14
N PHE A 74 3.61 -16.81 0.63
CA PHE A 74 2.19 -17.06 0.90
C PHE A 74 1.93 -17.32 2.39
N VAL A 75 2.72 -18.18 3.03
CA VAL A 75 2.58 -18.50 4.46
C VAL A 75 2.76 -17.26 5.33
N ILE A 76 3.81 -16.46 5.09
CA ILE A 76 4.06 -15.20 5.81
C ILE A 76 2.91 -14.22 5.57
N GLY A 77 2.37 -14.17 4.35
CA GLY A 77 1.19 -13.36 4.03
C GLY A 77 -0.07 -13.76 4.82
N VAL A 78 -0.32 -15.07 4.98
CA VAL A 78 -1.43 -15.58 5.81
C VAL A 78 -1.21 -15.27 7.29
N ILE A 79 0.03 -15.33 7.77
CA ILE A 79 0.39 -14.90 9.12
C ILE A 79 0.12 -13.39 9.29
N ALA A 80 0.47 -12.56 8.31
CA ALA A 80 0.19 -11.11 8.34
C ALA A 80 -1.31 -10.81 8.40
N LEU A 81 -2.13 -11.56 7.65
CA LEU A 81 -3.60 -11.45 7.73
C LEU A 81 -4.13 -11.83 9.11
N SER A 82 -3.63 -12.93 9.67
CA SER A 82 -4.00 -13.36 11.03
C SER A 82 -3.60 -12.31 12.08
N LEU A 83 -2.38 -11.75 11.97
CA LEU A 83 -1.90 -10.72 12.89
C LEU A 83 -2.67 -9.40 12.77
N SER A 84 -3.18 -9.08 11.57
CA SER A 84 -4.06 -7.93 11.36
C SER A 84 -5.35 -8.01 12.20
N LEU A 85 -5.79 -9.22 12.57
CA LEU A 85 -6.96 -9.40 13.45
C LEU A 85 -6.66 -9.02 14.91
N PHE A 86 -5.39 -9.05 15.34
CA PHE A 86 -4.97 -8.63 16.67
C PHE A 86 -4.62 -7.14 16.71
N CYS A 87 -3.79 -6.70 15.76
CA CYS A 87 -3.43 -5.30 15.55
C CYS A 87 -3.21 -5.09 14.04
N GLY A 88 -4.03 -4.25 13.41
CA GLY A 88 -3.97 -4.01 11.97
C GLY A 88 -2.58 -3.58 11.50
N THR A 89 -1.88 -2.79 12.32
CA THR A 89 -0.55 -2.27 11.99
C THR A 89 0.54 -3.35 11.97
N LEU A 90 0.42 -4.42 12.75
CA LEU A 90 1.36 -5.55 12.69
C LEU A 90 1.30 -6.26 11.34
N GLY A 91 0.09 -6.51 10.84
CA GLY A 91 -0.08 -7.10 9.52
C GLY A 91 0.46 -6.20 8.42
N LEU A 92 0.21 -4.89 8.51
CA LEU A 92 0.76 -3.90 7.60
C LEU A 92 2.30 -3.85 7.61
N LEU A 93 2.94 -4.00 8.77
CA LEU A 93 4.40 -4.08 8.85
C LEU A 93 4.96 -5.30 8.12
N ILE A 94 4.38 -6.48 8.34
CA ILE A 94 4.85 -7.71 7.71
C ILE A 94 4.62 -7.66 6.20
N ILE A 95 3.45 -7.21 5.75
CA ILE A 95 3.13 -7.13 4.32
C ILE A 95 3.97 -6.05 3.60
N SER A 96 4.27 -4.94 4.28
CA SER A 96 5.22 -3.91 3.84
C SER A 96 6.62 -4.49 3.65
N ALA A 97 7.12 -5.25 4.62
CA ALA A 97 8.42 -5.90 4.53
C ALA A 97 8.48 -6.88 3.34
N LEU A 98 7.44 -7.69 3.13
CA LEU A 98 7.34 -8.58 1.96
C LEU A 98 7.36 -7.81 0.63
N LEU A 99 6.64 -6.69 0.54
CA LEU A 99 6.64 -5.83 -0.65
C LEU A 99 8.02 -5.24 -0.92
N ILE A 100 8.68 -4.70 0.11
CA ILE A 100 10.04 -4.15 0.00
C ILE A 100 11.01 -5.22 -0.49
N LEU A 101 10.99 -6.43 0.11
CA LEU A 101 11.85 -7.53 -0.31
C LEU A 101 11.59 -7.93 -1.77
N LYS A 102 10.32 -8.02 -2.18
CA LYS A 102 9.96 -8.32 -3.57
C LYS A 102 10.48 -7.25 -4.53
N LEU A 103 10.31 -5.98 -4.18
CA LEU A 103 10.73 -4.85 -4.98
C LEU A 103 12.26 -4.75 -5.08
N LEU A 104 12.99 -5.00 -4.00
CA LEU A 104 14.45 -5.09 -4.00
C LEU A 104 14.94 -6.21 -4.91
N SER A 105 14.29 -7.38 -4.88
CA SER A 105 14.62 -8.49 -5.78
C SER A 105 14.41 -8.13 -7.26
N LEU A 106 13.31 -7.41 -7.58
CA LEU A 106 13.05 -6.93 -8.93
C LEU A 106 14.07 -5.86 -9.37
N LEU A 107 14.37 -4.87 -8.51
CA LEU A 107 15.36 -3.83 -8.80
C LEU A 107 16.78 -4.40 -8.95
N TYR A 108 17.09 -5.46 -8.21
CA TYR A 108 18.34 -6.20 -8.37
C TYR A 108 18.40 -6.86 -9.76
N SER A 109 17.34 -7.53 -10.20
CA SER A 109 17.30 -8.15 -11.54
C SER A 109 17.51 -7.12 -12.67
N VAL A 110 17.00 -5.90 -12.49
CA VAL A 110 17.26 -4.77 -13.41
C VAL A 110 18.72 -4.33 -13.35
N SER A 111 19.30 -4.22 -12.15
CA SER A 111 20.70 -3.82 -11.97
C SER A 111 21.68 -4.86 -12.51
N ALA A 112 21.33 -6.15 -12.44
CA ALA A 112 22.09 -7.27 -12.99
C ALA A 112 21.93 -7.45 -14.51
N LYS A 113 21.13 -6.60 -15.18
CA LYS A 113 20.81 -6.70 -16.62
C LYS A 113 20.12 -8.01 -17.03
N GLU A 114 19.37 -8.61 -16.10
CA GLU A 114 18.48 -9.75 -16.35
C GLU A 114 17.03 -9.26 -16.58
N ASP A 115 16.86 -8.01 -17.00
CA ASP A 115 15.54 -7.40 -17.09
C ASP A 115 14.74 -7.85 -18.30
N THR A 116 13.42 -7.88 -18.09
CA THR A 116 12.44 -8.08 -19.15
C THR A 116 11.43 -6.94 -19.09
N GLN A 117 10.69 -6.71 -20.17
CA GLN A 117 9.57 -5.76 -20.18
C GLN A 117 8.56 -6.05 -19.06
N ALA A 118 8.37 -7.33 -18.71
CA ALA A 118 7.51 -7.76 -17.61
C ALA A 118 8.05 -7.30 -16.24
N THR A 119 9.37 -7.32 -16.03
CA THR A 119 10.02 -6.83 -14.80
C THR A 119 9.75 -5.33 -14.59
N HIS A 120 9.90 -4.52 -15.64
CA HIS A 120 9.64 -3.08 -15.58
C HIS A 120 8.17 -2.77 -15.28
N LEU A 121 7.25 -3.53 -15.89
CA LEU A 121 5.81 -3.40 -15.62
C LEU A 121 5.48 -3.75 -14.15
N GLN A 122 6.08 -4.81 -13.61
CA GLN A 122 5.89 -5.19 -12.21
C GLN A 122 6.42 -4.10 -11.26
N ILE A 123 7.58 -3.52 -11.55
CA ILE A 123 8.14 -2.41 -10.77
C ILE A 123 7.21 -1.19 -10.82
N ALA A 124 6.70 -0.84 -12.00
CA ALA A 124 5.80 0.31 -12.18
C ALA A 124 4.50 0.22 -11.35
N VAL A 125 4.02 -1.00 -11.07
CA VAL A 125 2.83 -1.23 -10.23
C VAL A 125 3.20 -1.41 -8.75
N LEU A 126 4.21 -2.23 -8.45
CA LEU A 126 4.57 -2.58 -7.08
C LEU A 126 5.25 -1.42 -6.33
N PHE A 127 6.00 -0.56 -7.02
CA PHE A 127 6.66 0.58 -6.37
C PHE A 127 5.65 1.57 -5.77
N PRO A 128 4.64 2.08 -6.52
CA PRO A 128 3.61 2.93 -5.94
C PRO A 128 2.80 2.25 -4.82
N VAL A 129 2.45 0.97 -4.99
CA VAL A 129 1.73 0.20 -3.95
C VAL A 129 2.58 0.09 -2.68
N THR A 130 3.89 -0.14 -2.80
CA THR A 130 4.82 -0.20 -1.67
C THR A 130 4.85 1.14 -0.92
N LEU A 131 4.90 2.27 -1.63
CA LEU A 131 4.85 3.59 -1.01
C LEU A 131 3.54 3.83 -0.25
N LEU A 132 2.40 3.50 -0.87
CA LEU A 132 1.08 3.62 -0.26
C LEU A 132 0.97 2.79 1.03
N VAL A 133 1.37 1.52 0.98
CA VAL A 133 1.35 0.63 2.14
C VAL A 133 2.28 1.15 3.24
N ASN A 134 3.47 1.66 2.91
CA ASN A 134 4.39 2.23 3.89
C ASN A 134 3.80 3.47 4.58
N ILE A 135 3.14 4.36 3.83
CA ILE A 135 2.44 5.51 4.41
C ILE A 135 1.30 5.04 5.33
N GLN A 136 0.53 4.04 4.92
CA GLN A 136 -0.54 3.49 5.74
C GLN A 136 0.00 2.87 7.04
N THR A 137 1.13 2.16 6.98
CA THR A 137 1.82 1.62 8.15
C THR A 137 2.28 2.73 9.10
N LEU A 138 2.87 3.81 8.56
CA LEU A 138 3.30 4.98 9.35
C LEU A 138 2.12 5.63 10.08
N LEU A 139 0.99 5.83 9.38
CA LEU A 139 -0.24 6.35 9.96
C LEU A 139 -0.82 5.41 11.04
N GLY A 140 -0.58 4.10 10.92
CA GLY A 140 -1.02 3.07 11.88
C GLY A 140 -0.14 2.92 13.12
N LEU A 141 1.08 3.47 13.16
CA LEU A 141 2.04 3.25 14.25
C LEU A 141 1.47 3.58 15.64
N GLY A 142 0.55 4.54 15.74
CA GLY A 142 -0.15 4.85 16.99
C GLY A 142 -0.90 3.63 17.57
N SER A 143 -1.63 2.88 16.74
CA SER A 143 -2.34 1.66 17.16
C SER A 143 -1.36 0.61 17.67
N LEU A 144 -0.18 0.49 17.05
CA LEU A 144 0.85 -0.47 17.48
C LEU A 144 1.38 -0.14 18.88
N VAL A 145 1.69 1.13 19.15
CA VAL A 145 2.17 1.58 20.46
C VAL A 145 1.14 1.30 21.56
N VAL A 146 -0.14 1.58 21.29
CA VAL A 146 -1.23 1.29 22.24
C VAL A 146 -1.36 -0.21 22.49
N TRP A 147 -1.26 -1.04 21.44
CA TRP A 147 -1.29 -2.50 21.58
C TRP A 147 -0.12 -3.04 22.40
N MET A 148 1.11 -2.56 22.16
CA MET A 148 2.27 -2.93 22.98
C MET A 148 2.08 -2.57 24.46
N LYS A 149 1.56 -1.37 24.74
CA LYS A 149 1.25 -0.95 26.12
C LYS A 149 0.23 -1.89 26.77
N LEU A 150 -0.78 -2.30 26.03
CA LEU A 150 -1.81 -3.24 26.50
C LEU A 150 -1.21 -4.60 26.88
N ILE A 151 -0.29 -5.13 26.08
CA ILE A 151 0.41 -6.39 26.38
C ILE A 151 1.23 -6.26 27.66
N VAL A 152 2.00 -5.17 27.80
CA VAL A 152 2.84 -4.94 28.99
C VAL A 152 1.99 -4.86 30.26
N LEU A 153 0.81 -4.22 30.18
CA LEU A 153 -0.08 -4.07 31.33
C LEU A 153 -0.80 -5.36 31.71
N ASN A 154 -1.24 -6.15 30.72
CA ASN A 154 -2.08 -7.33 30.97
C ASN A 154 -1.31 -8.66 30.98
N GLY A 155 -0.04 -8.68 30.53
CA GLY A 155 0.78 -9.88 30.46
C GLY A 155 0.39 -10.89 29.37
N PHE A 156 -0.65 -10.61 28.58
CA PHE A 156 -1.14 -11.50 27.52
C PHE A 156 -0.75 -10.98 26.13
N LEU A 157 0.04 -11.77 25.40
CA LEU A 157 0.58 -11.40 24.08
C LEU A 157 -0.48 -11.45 22.96
N PHE A 158 -1.55 -12.23 23.14
CA PHE A 158 -2.62 -12.45 22.15
C PHE A 158 -3.90 -11.67 22.43
N GLN A 159 -3.80 -10.53 23.10
CA GLN A 159 -4.97 -9.69 23.33
C GLN A 159 -5.23 -8.78 22.13
N PRO A 160 -6.40 -8.85 21.47
CA PRO A 160 -6.70 -8.00 20.33
C PRO A 160 -6.94 -6.56 20.79
N LEU A 161 -6.44 -5.58 20.02
CA LEU A 161 -6.74 -4.18 20.23
C LEU A 161 -8.19 -3.91 19.78
N ARG A 162 -9.09 -3.58 20.72
CA ARG A 162 -10.48 -3.24 20.41
C ARG A 162 -10.90 -1.94 21.12
N PRO A 163 -11.41 -0.93 20.40
CA PRO A 163 -11.48 -0.82 18.93
C PRO A 163 -10.12 -0.44 18.31
N ASP A 164 -9.72 -1.10 17.22
CA ASP A 164 -8.53 -0.71 16.43
C ASP A 164 -8.97 -0.02 15.12
N PRO A 165 -8.71 1.30 14.95
CA PRO A 165 -9.08 2.03 13.74
C PRO A 165 -8.35 1.55 12.48
N SER A 166 -7.20 0.88 12.63
CA SER A 166 -6.40 0.40 11.51
C SER A 166 -6.85 -0.96 10.97
N GLN A 167 -7.58 -1.75 11.75
CA GLN A 167 -7.85 -3.17 11.50
C GLN A 167 -8.49 -3.45 10.13
N MET A 168 -9.61 -2.81 9.80
CA MET A 168 -10.31 -3.06 8.53
C MET A 168 -9.50 -2.61 7.32
N SER A 169 -8.88 -1.42 7.42
CA SER A 169 -8.02 -0.91 6.35
C SER A 169 -6.80 -1.82 6.12
N ALA A 170 -6.23 -2.34 7.19
CA ALA A 170 -5.11 -3.27 7.17
C ALA A 170 -5.49 -4.61 6.54
N LEU A 171 -6.64 -5.18 6.90
CA LEU A 171 -7.13 -6.44 6.32
C LEU A 171 -7.33 -6.32 4.81
N ILE A 172 -8.03 -5.29 4.35
CA ILE A 172 -8.26 -5.05 2.91
C ILE A 172 -6.92 -4.94 2.18
N THR A 173 -6.00 -4.16 2.74
CA THR A 173 -4.68 -3.92 2.15
C THR A 173 -3.86 -5.20 2.11
N CYS A 174 -3.83 -5.98 3.19
CA CYS A 174 -3.11 -7.26 3.25
C CYS A 174 -3.66 -8.27 2.24
N ILE A 175 -4.99 -8.38 2.09
CA ILE A 175 -5.61 -9.26 1.09
C ILE A 175 -5.19 -8.84 -0.32
N CYS A 176 -5.31 -7.55 -0.62
CA CYS A 176 -4.97 -7.00 -1.93
C CYS A 176 -3.49 -7.21 -2.28
N VAL A 177 -2.60 -6.89 -1.35
CA VAL A 177 -1.16 -7.06 -1.54
C VAL A 177 -0.79 -8.52 -1.67
N LEU A 178 -1.37 -9.42 -0.85
CA LEU A 178 -1.14 -10.85 -0.97
C LEU A 178 -1.56 -11.37 -2.35
N MET A 179 -2.67 -10.87 -2.90
CA MET A 179 -3.06 -11.19 -4.27
C MET A 179 -2.02 -10.70 -5.28
N LEU A 180 -1.59 -9.43 -5.23
CA LEU A 180 -0.57 -8.89 -6.14
C LEU A 180 0.75 -9.65 -6.08
N LEU A 181 1.20 -9.97 -4.87
CA LEU A 181 2.45 -10.65 -4.60
C LEU A 181 2.51 -12.06 -5.21
N ASN A 182 1.37 -12.73 -5.33
CA ASN A 182 1.24 -14.06 -5.93
C ASN A 182 0.92 -14.04 -7.43
N MET A 183 0.71 -12.87 -8.04
CA MET A 183 0.49 -12.75 -9.48
C MET A 183 1.83 -12.72 -10.23
N SER A 184 2.12 -13.77 -10.99
CA SER A 184 3.34 -13.87 -11.80
C SER A 184 3.32 -12.99 -13.06
N ASN A 185 2.13 -12.64 -13.58
CA ASN A 185 1.96 -11.87 -14.80
C ASN A 185 0.97 -10.72 -14.61
N LEU A 186 1.48 -9.50 -14.43
CA LEU A 186 0.70 -8.27 -14.27
C LEU A 186 0.35 -7.59 -15.60
N ASN A 187 0.16 -8.34 -16.69
CA ASN A 187 -0.18 -7.76 -18.00
C ASN A 187 -1.59 -7.12 -17.96
N GLN A 188 -1.63 -5.79 -17.89
CA GLN A 188 -2.86 -5.01 -17.97
C GLN A 188 -3.33 -4.86 -19.42
N SER A 189 -4.64 -5.02 -19.64
CA SER A 189 -5.27 -4.53 -20.86
C SER A 189 -5.36 -2.99 -20.82
N LYS A 190 -5.40 -2.34 -21.99
CA LYS A 190 -5.58 -0.87 -22.08
C LYS A 190 -6.82 -0.39 -21.32
N PHE A 191 -7.91 -1.17 -21.36
CA PHE A 191 -9.15 -0.87 -20.66
C PHE A 191 -9.00 -0.96 -19.14
N GLN A 192 -8.28 -1.97 -18.64
CA GLN A 192 -7.97 -2.10 -17.21
C GLN A 192 -7.12 -0.92 -16.72
N GLY A 193 -6.11 -0.51 -17.49
CA GLY A 193 -5.28 0.67 -17.15
C GLY A 193 -6.11 1.95 -17.05
N LEU A 194 -7.09 2.14 -17.93
CA LEU A 194 -7.98 3.30 -17.90
C LEU A 194 -8.88 3.30 -16.66
N ILE A 195 -9.41 2.13 -16.26
CA ILE A 195 -10.19 1.98 -15.01
C ILE A 195 -9.31 2.30 -13.79
N VAL A 196 -8.08 1.79 -13.74
CA VAL A 196 -7.14 2.09 -12.64
C VAL A 196 -6.86 3.59 -12.59
N PHE A 197 -6.62 4.23 -13.74
CA PHE A 197 -6.37 5.67 -13.80
C PHE A 197 -7.54 6.50 -13.25
N TRP A 198 -8.75 6.26 -13.74
CA TRP A 198 -9.92 7.01 -13.29
C TRP A 198 -10.26 6.76 -11.81
N SER A 199 -10.11 5.52 -11.34
CA SER A 199 -10.35 5.20 -9.92
C SER A 199 -9.33 5.88 -9.00
N LEU A 200 -8.04 5.87 -9.35
CA LEU A 200 -7.01 6.61 -8.62
C LEU A 200 -7.23 8.12 -8.67
N TYR A 201 -7.66 8.66 -9.81
CA TYR A 201 -7.99 10.07 -9.95
C TYR A 201 -9.15 10.47 -9.02
N CYS A 202 -10.25 9.71 -9.04
CA CYS A 202 -11.38 9.94 -8.14
C CYS A 202 -10.96 9.85 -6.66
N LEU A 203 -10.13 8.87 -6.30
CA LEU A 203 -9.63 8.72 -4.93
C LEU A 203 -8.71 9.87 -4.51
N ALA A 204 -7.91 10.41 -5.43
CA ALA A 204 -7.08 11.59 -5.18
C ALA A 204 -7.91 12.86 -4.96
N VAL A 205 -8.99 13.05 -5.73
CA VAL A 205 -9.92 14.17 -5.50
C VAL A 205 -10.60 14.02 -4.15
N MET A 206 -11.07 12.81 -3.83
CA MET A 206 -11.70 12.53 -2.54
C MET A 206 -10.73 12.69 -1.37
N SER A 207 -9.46 12.31 -1.52
CA SER A 207 -8.48 12.48 -0.44
C SER A 207 -8.22 13.95 -0.13
N ILE A 208 -8.20 14.83 -1.12
CA ILE A 208 -8.10 16.29 -0.91
C ILE A 208 -9.33 16.81 -0.17
N LEU A 209 -10.54 16.41 -0.59
CA LEU A 209 -11.79 16.85 0.04
C LEU A 209 -11.98 16.32 1.47
N TYR A 210 -11.45 15.13 1.77
CA TYR A 210 -11.57 14.52 3.10
C TYR A 210 -10.40 14.82 4.03
N ALA A 211 -9.20 15.13 3.51
CA ALA A 211 -8.06 15.51 4.34
C ALA A 211 -8.36 16.76 5.18
N SER A 212 -9.15 17.69 4.64
CA SER A 212 -9.63 18.89 5.37
C SER A 212 -10.66 18.58 6.47
N VAL A 213 -11.28 17.39 6.46
CA VAL A 213 -12.31 17.00 7.43
C VAL A 213 -11.74 16.09 8.52
N SER A 214 -10.90 15.11 8.17
CA SER A 214 -10.30 14.20 9.13
C SER A 214 -9.15 13.39 8.52
N MET A 215 -7.92 13.66 8.97
CA MET A 215 -6.74 12.87 8.61
C MET A 215 -6.88 11.38 8.98
N TYR A 216 -7.70 11.04 9.98
CA TYR A 216 -7.93 9.65 10.43
C TYR A 216 -8.60 8.76 9.38
N ARG A 217 -9.16 9.32 8.30
CA ARG A 217 -9.78 8.56 7.21
C ARG A 217 -8.80 8.18 6.09
N LEU A 218 -7.60 8.77 6.09
CA LEU A 218 -6.57 8.50 5.08
C LEU A 218 -6.20 7.02 4.95
N PRO A 219 -6.06 6.21 6.04
CA PRO A 219 -5.78 4.77 5.91
C PRO A 219 -6.83 4.01 5.11
N ILE A 220 -8.11 4.39 5.20
CA ILE A 220 -9.21 3.76 4.45
C ILE A 220 -9.13 4.13 2.96
N LEU A 221 -8.82 5.39 2.65
CA LEU A 221 -8.63 5.84 1.28
C LEU A 221 -7.42 5.16 0.62
N ILE A 222 -6.33 4.96 1.37
CA ILE A 222 -5.16 4.20 0.90
C ILE A 222 -5.55 2.75 0.62
N ALA A 223 -6.26 2.08 1.52
CA ALA A 223 -6.76 0.72 1.30
C ALA A 223 -7.65 0.63 0.05
N GLY A 224 -8.51 1.65 -0.17
CA GLY A 224 -9.31 1.79 -1.39
C GLY A 224 -8.48 1.97 -2.66
N ALA A 225 -7.40 2.75 -2.60
CA ALA A 225 -6.48 2.94 -3.72
C ALA A 225 -5.74 1.65 -4.07
N VAL A 226 -5.26 0.92 -3.06
CA VAL A 226 -4.65 -0.40 -3.26
C VAL A 226 -5.67 -1.35 -3.89
N LEU A 227 -6.90 -1.41 -3.38
CA LEU A 227 -7.98 -2.23 -3.96
C LEU A 227 -8.29 -1.87 -5.42
N ALA A 228 -8.35 -0.58 -5.74
CA ALA A 228 -8.60 -0.09 -7.09
C ALA A 228 -7.51 -0.53 -8.08
N VAL A 229 -6.26 -0.60 -7.62
CA VAL A 229 -5.14 -1.13 -8.42
C VAL A 229 -5.24 -2.64 -8.56
N THR A 230 -5.61 -3.39 -7.51
CA THR A 230 -5.61 -4.86 -7.55
C THR A 230 -6.78 -5.48 -8.29
N LEU A 231 -7.98 -4.92 -8.16
CA LEU A 231 -9.22 -5.51 -8.66
C LEU A 231 -9.21 -5.79 -10.18
N PRO A 232 -8.72 -4.88 -11.04
CA PRO A 232 -8.63 -5.13 -12.48
C PRO A 232 -7.70 -6.29 -12.84
N HIS A 233 -6.64 -6.52 -12.05
CA HIS A 233 -5.73 -7.65 -12.27
C HIS A 233 -6.37 -8.98 -11.88
N VAL A 234 -7.09 -9.03 -10.77
CA VAL A 234 -7.80 -10.23 -10.30
C VAL A 234 -8.89 -10.64 -11.30
N THR A 235 -9.70 -9.69 -11.73
CA THR A 235 -10.78 -9.93 -12.72
C THR A 235 -10.21 -10.37 -14.07
N GLY A 236 -9.07 -9.81 -14.49
CA GLY A 236 -8.35 -10.24 -15.68
C GLY A 236 -7.92 -11.70 -15.63
N LEU A 237 -7.36 -12.16 -14.50
CA LEU A 237 -6.95 -13.56 -14.32
C LEU A 237 -8.13 -14.52 -14.30
N LEU A 238 -9.18 -14.19 -13.55
CA LEU A 238 -10.41 -15.00 -13.51
C LEU A 238 -10.99 -15.18 -14.91
N SER A 239 -11.03 -14.12 -15.73
CA SER A 239 -11.54 -14.19 -17.10
C SER A 239 -10.70 -15.07 -18.04
N ARG A 240 -9.38 -15.16 -17.80
CA ARG A 240 -8.50 -16.05 -18.58
C ARG A 240 -8.68 -17.51 -18.17
N TRP A 241 -8.77 -17.75 -16.87
CA TRP A 241 -9.03 -19.08 -16.31
C TRP A 241 -10.35 -19.67 -16.77
N THR A 242 -11.42 -18.88 -16.79
CA THR A 242 -12.72 -19.33 -17.31
C THR A 242 -12.65 -19.66 -18.80
N LYS A 243 -11.99 -18.82 -19.60
CA LYS A 243 -11.78 -19.05 -21.04
C LYS A 243 -10.94 -20.30 -21.35
N GLU A 244 -9.90 -20.57 -20.58
CA GLU A 244 -9.08 -21.78 -20.74
C GLU A 244 -9.84 -23.05 -20.37
N ARG A 245 -10.70 -23.01 -19.35
CA ARG A 245 -11.57 -24.16 -19.01
C ARG A 245 -12.61 -24.45 -20.09
N THR A 246 -13.21 -23.42 -20.69
CA THR A 246 -14.16 -23.62 -21.80
C THR A 246 -13.50 -24.21 -23.05
N LYS A 247 -12.21 -23.93 -23.31
CA LYS A 247 -11.47 -24.50 -24.45
C LYS A 247 -10.97 -25.94 -24.25
N LYS A 248 -10.92 -26.44 -23.01
CA LYS A 248 -10.50 -27.82 -22.69
C LYS A 248 -11.69 -28.76 -22.45
N GLY A 249 -12.92 -28.23 -22.53
CA GLY A 249 -14.17 -28.98 -22.40
C GLY A 249 -14.86 -29.28 -23.73
N GLU A 250 -14.20 -28.95 -24.85
CA GLU A 250 -14.46 -29.45 -26.22
C GLU A 250 -13.34 -30.43 -26.59
#